data_AF-A0A3C0APF0-F1
#
_entry.id   AF-A0A3C0APF0-F1
#
_cell.length_a   1.000
_cell.length_b   1.000
_cell.length_c   1.000
_cell.angle_alpha   90.00
_cell.angle_beta   90.00
_cell.angle_gamma   90.00
#
_symmetry.space_group_name_H-M   'P 1'
#
loop_
_entity.id
_entity.type
_entity.pdbx_description
1 polymer ?
#
loop_
_entity_poly.entity_id
_entity_poly.type
_entity_poly.pdbx_seq_one_letter_code
_entity_poly.pdbx_strand_id
1 'polypeptide(L)'
;GQPVPARITVVNHRGQLAKLYNARQPTTAVRPGILYTLGTGDTFELPPGKYTLYATRGMEWGVARQPIVVENNKTQNQTLVISHEVDTTGFIACDSHIHTLPGSGHGNATFEERMITIAGEGIEVAVATDHNHISDYTPYQKAAGTQTHFHSISGDEITTHNGHFTAFPFDPAKSVPGGVKGRNPLFLKDDNWDELIADMRKKGAEVIILNHPYWPS
;
A
#
# COMPACT_ATOMS: atom_id res chain seq x y z
N GLY A 1 -10.30 -2.43 -22.88
CA GLY A 1 -8.99 -2.02 -22.32
C GLY A 1 -8.28 -3.23 -21.76
N GLN A 2 -7.01 -3.08 -21.37
CA GLN A 2 -6.31 -4.12 -20.62
C GLN A 2 -6.79 -4.15 -19.16
N PRO A 3 -6.82 -5.31 -18.50
CA PRO A 3 -6.99 -5.38 -17.05
C PRO A 3 -5.94 -4.56 -16.31
N VAL A 4 -6.37 -3.85 -15.27
CA VAL A 4 -5.48 -3.09 -14.40
C VAL A 4 -5.85 -3.35 -12.93
N PRO A 5 -4.88 -3.37 -12.01
CA PRO A 5 -5.20 -3.35 -10.60
C PRO A 5 -5.99 -2.10 -10.23
N ALA A 6 -6.91 -2.23 -9.29
CA ALA A 6 -7.81 -1.15 -8.91
C ALA A 6 -8.40 -1.38 -7.52
N ARG A 7 -8.95 -0.31 -6.96
CA ARG A 7 -9.85 -0.38 -5.82
C ARG A 7 -11.29 -0.38 -6.30
N ILE A 8 -12.06 -1.39 -5.88
CA ILE A 8 -13.52 -1.44 -5.99
C ILE A 8 -14.13 -1.04 -4.66
N THR A 9 -15.01 -0.05 -4.67
CA THR A 9 -15.82 0.36 -3.52
C THR A 9 -17.28 0.02 -3.76
N VAL A 10 -17.91 -0.66 -2.80
CA VAL A 10 -19.31 -1.11 -2.89
C VAL A 10 -20.12 -0.43 -1.80
N VAL A 11 -21.13 0.32 -2.21
CA VAL A 11 -22.07 0.97 -1.28
C VAL A 11 -23.49 0.46 -1.52
N ASN A 12 -24.28 0.36 -0.45
CA ASN A 12 -25.71 0.06 -0.52
C ASN A 12 -26.52 1.28 -1.02
N HIS A 13 -27.84 1.10 -1.18
CA HIS A 13 -28.76 2.18 -1.58
C HIS A 13 -28.77 3.43 -0.66
N ARG A 14 -28.20 3.35 0.55
CA ARG A 14 -28.05 4.48 1.49
C ARG A 14 -26.66 5.12 1.43
N GLY A 15 -25.80 4.68 0.52
CA GLY A 15 -24.41 5.16 0.41
C GLY A 15 -23.46 4.58 1.46
N GLN A 16 -23.85 3.55 2.20
CA GLN A 16 -23.01 2.93 3.24
C GLN A 16 -22.20 1.77 2.65
N LEU A 17 -20.95 1.60 3.11
CA LEU A 17 -20.07 0.50 2.71
C LEU A 17 -20.75 -0.86 2.97
N ALA A 18 -20.82 -1.70 1.93
CA ALA A 18 -21.46 -3.02 2.00
C ALA A 18 -20.44 -4.10 2.37
N LYS A 19 -20.75 -4.96 3.33
CA LYS A 19 -19.90 -6.13 3.61
C LYS A 19 -19.80 -7.03 2.38
N LEU A 20 -18.58 -7.37 2.00
CA LEU A 20 -18.28 -8.29 0.90
C LEU A 20 -18.04 -9.69 1.49
N TYR A 21 -18.66 -10.70 0.91
CA TYR A 21 -18.51 -12.10 1.32
C TYR A 21 -17.67 -12.86 0.30
N ASN A 22 -16.90 -13.84 0.76
CA ASN A 22 -16.06 -14.70 -0.08
C ASN A 22 -15.10 -13.96 -1.05
N ALA A 23 -14.72 -12.73 -0.69
CA ALA A 23 -13.90 -11.84 -1.53
C ALA A 23 -12.38 -12.00 -1.31
N ARG A 24 -11.97 -12.67 -0.23
CA ARG A 24 -10.55 -12.79 0.16
C ARG A 24 -9.88 -13.88 -0.64
N GLN A 25 -8.82 -13.52 -1.34
CA GLN A 25 -7.95 -14.39 -2.12
C GLN A 25 -6.49 -13.90 -1.97
N PRO A 26 -5.48 -14.70 -2.35
CA PRO A 26 -4.08 -14.25 -2.34
C PRO A 26 -3.80 -13.01 -3.20
N THR A 27 -4.67 -12.73 -4.17
CA THR A 27 -4.59 -11.59 -5.11
C THR A 27 -5.52 -10.43 -4.74
N THR A 28 -6.18 -10.48 -3.58
CA THR A 28 -7.10 -9.43 -3.14
C THR A 28 -6.79 -8.92 -1.73
N ALA A 29 -7.05 -7.62 -1.49
CA ALA A 29 -7.06 -7.04 -0.16
C ALA A 29 -8.46 -6.50 0.17
N VAL A 30 -9.04 -6.93 1.28
CA VAL A 30 -10.49 -6.76 1.54
C VAL A 30 -10.77 -6.10 2.88
N ARG A 31 -11.60 -5.05 2.85
CA ARG A 31 -12.23 -4.40 4.01
C ARG A 31 -13.75 -4.29 3.76
N PRO A 32 -14.57 -3.96 4.76
CA PRO A 32 -16.00 -3.72 4.52
C PRO A 32 -16.21 -2.70 3.40
N GLY A 33 -16.89 -3.11 2.33
CA GLY A 33 -17.17 -2.28 1.14
C GLY A 33 -15.97 -1.97 0.26
N ILE A 34 -14.80 -2.55 0.51
CA ILE A 34 -13.58 -2.25 -0.25
C ILE A 34 -12.91 -3.57 -0.66
N LEU A 35 -12.64 -3.69 -1.95
CA LEU A 35 -11.89 -4.77 -2.56
C LEU A 35 -10.79 -4.16 -3.41
N TYR A 36 -9.53 -4.41 -3.08
CA TYR A 36 -8.44 -4.23 -4.04
C TYR A 36 -8.26 -5.52 -4.83
N THR A 37 -8.06 -5.35 -6.14
CA THR A 37 -8.00 -6.42 -7.15
C THR A 37 -6.83 -6.14 -8.10
N LEU A 38 -6.28 -7.18 -8.73
CA LEU A 38 -5.32 -7.06 -9.83
C LEU A 38 -5.98 -6.95 -11.22
N GLY A 39 -7.32 -6.89 -11.26
CA GLY A 39 -8.11 -6.81 -12.49
C GLY A 39 -8.35 -8.18 -13.17
N THR A 40 -7.99 -9.28 -12.52
CA THR A 40 -8.00 -10.64 -13.09
C THR A 40 -9.35 -11.36 -13.04
N GLY A 41 -10.44 -10.65 -12.76
CA GLY A 41 -11.79 -11.24 -12.66
C GLY A 41 -12.13 -11.78 -11.27
N ASP A 42 -11.73 -11.08 -10.21
CA ASP A 42 -12.06 -11.45 -8.83
C ASP A 42 -13.56 -11.44 -8.57
N THR A 43 -14.00 -12.28 -7.63
CA THR A 43 -15.41 -12.47 -7.29
C THR A 43 -15.68 -12.19 -5.82
N PHE A 44 -16.91 -11.77 -5.53
CA PHE A 44 -17.42 -11.63 -4.18
C PHE A 44 -18.94 -11.75 -4.18
N GLU A 45 -19.49 -12.00 -3.01
CA GLU A 45 -20.93 -12.16 -2.79
C GLU A 45 -21.52 -10.98 -2.01
N LEU A 46 -22.77 -10.68 -2.32
CA LEU A 46 -23.60 -9.68 -1.67
C LEU A 46 -25.00 -10.27 -1.40
N PRO A 47 -25.67 -9.87 -0.30
CA PRO A 47 -27.09 -10.14 -0.14
C PRO A 47 -27.93 -9.50 -1.28
N PRO A 48 -29.15 -10.01 -1.54
CA PRO A 48 -30.05 -9.37 -2.49
C PRO A 48 -30.33 -7.90 -2.12
N GLY A 49 -30.24 -7.00 -3.09
CA GLY A 49 -30.38 -5.57 -2.84
C GLY A 49 -29.86 -4.68 -3.96
N LYS A 50 -30.00 -3.36 -3.76
CA LYS A 50 -29.48 -2.34 -4.68
C LYS A 50 -28.16 -1.79 -4.16
N TYR A 51 -27.15 -1.77 -5.02
CA TYR A 51 -25.81 -1.32 -4.72
C TYR A 51 -25.28 -0.39 -5.81
N THR A 52 -24.22 0.35 -5.50
CA THR A 52 -23.39 1.03 -6.48
C THR A 52 -21.95 0.55 -6.31
N LEU A 53 -21.36 0.12 -7.41
CA LEU A 53 -19.93 -0.17 -7.51
C LEU A 53 -19.20 1.08 -8.00
N TYR A 54 -18.09 1.39 -7.38
CA TYR A 54 -17.11 2.36 -7.86
C TYR A 54 -15.79 1.64 -8.14
N ALA A 55 -15.07 2.03 -9.19
CA ALA A 55 -13.70 1.57 -9.42
C ALA A 55 -12.78 2.76 -9.70
N THR A 56 -11.55 2.72 -9.19
CA THR A 56 -10.50 3.70 -9.43
C THR A 56 -9.11 3.09 -9.20
N ARG A 57 -8.05 3.77 -9.67
CA ARG A 57 -6.65 3.35 -9.57
C ARG A 57 -5.76 4.52 -9.08
N GLY A 58 -6.19 5.17 -8.00
CA GLY A 58 -5.48 6.32 -7.43
C GLY A 58 -5.80 7.66 -8.11
N MET A 59 -5.01 8.68 -7.77
CA MET A 59 -5.33 10.09 -8.04
C MET A 59 -5.25 10.49 -9.52
N GLU A 60 -4.52 9.73 -10.33
CA GLU A 60 -4.35 10.03 -11.77
C GLU A 60 -5.45 9.43 -12.64
N TRP A 61 -6.32 8.60 -12.05
CA TRP A 61 -7.34 7.83 -12.75
C TRP A 61 -8.74 8.32 -12.41
N GLY A 62 -9.61 8.29 -13.41
CA GLY A 62 -11.03 8.52 -13.23
C GLY A 62 -11.71 7.49 -12.34
N VAL A 63 -13.00 7.73 -12.06
CA VAL A 63 -13.82 6.84 -11.26
C VAL A 63 -14.96 6.28 -12.12
N ALA A 64 -14.98 4.95 -12.29
CA ALA A 64 -16.15 4.27 -12.86
C ALA A 64 -17.25 4.19 -11.81
N ARG A 65 -18.52 4.30 -12.23
CA ARG A 65 -19.69 4.17 -11.35
C ARG A 65 -20.75 3.28 -12.01
N GLN A 66 -21.09 2.17 -11.38
CA GLN A 66 -22.06 1.21 -11.90
C GLN A 66 -23.10 0.85 -10.83
N PRO A 67 -24.36 1.31 -10.97
CA PRO A 67 -25.47 0.79 -10.20
C PRO A 67 -25.75 -0.67 -10.57
N ILE A 68 -26.01 -1.52 -9.57
CA ILE A 68 -26.38 -2.92 -9.75
C ILE A 68 -27.55 -3.31 -8.84
N VAL A 69 -28.28 -4.35 -9.25
CA VAL A 69 -29.32 -5.00 -8.43
C VAL A 69 -28.93 -6.47 -8.29
N VAL A 70 -28.63 -6.89 -7.06
CA VAL A 70 -28.27 -8.27 -6.75
C VAL A 70 -29.57 -9.05 -6.48
N GLU A 71 -29.77 -10.12 -7.23
CA GLU A 71 -30.88 -11.07 -7.07
C GLU A 71 -30.38 -12.34 -6.36
N ASN A 72 -31.29 -13.07 -5.71
CA ASN A 72 -30.92 -14.27 -4.96
C ASN A 72 -30.38 -15.36 -5.89
N ASN A 73 -29.27 -16.00 -5.51
CA ASN A 73 -28.61 -17.11 -6.23
C ASN A 73 -28.32 -16.84 -7.72
N LYS A 74 -28.11 -15.58 -8.11
CA LYS A 74 -27.83 -15.22 -9.50
C LYS A 74 -26.49 -14.52 -9.62
N THR A 75 -25.54 -15.18 -10.27
CA THR A 75 -24.24 -14.58 -10.63
C THR A 75 -24.42 -13.49 -11.67
N GLN A 76 -23.70 -12.39 -11.51
CA GLN A 76 -23.65 -11.28 -12.46
C GLN A 76 -22.21 -10.92 -12.74
N ASN A 77 -21.87 -10.77 -14.01
CA ASN A 77 -20.57 -10.25 -14.42
C ASN A 77 -20.66 -8.74 -14.58
N GLN A 78 -19.73 -8.02 -13.97
CA GLN A 78 -19.65 -6.55 -14.05
C GLN A 78 -18.29 -6.16 -14.62
N THR A 79 -18.29 -5.24 -15.58
CA THR A 79 -17.05 -4.67 -16.14
C THR A 79 -17.06 -3.18 -15.84
N LEU A 80 -16.11 -2.74 -15.02
CA LEU A 80 -15.88 -1.33 -14.69
C LEU A 80 -14.70 -0.85 -15.53
N VAL A 81 -14.89 0.25 -16.26
CA VAL A 81 -13.85 0.83 -17.12
C VAL A 81 -13.44 2.17 -16.53
N ILE A 82 -12.15 2.31 -16.24
CA ILE A 82 -11.51 3.56 -15.79
C ILE A 82 -10.51 4.02 -16.84
N SER A 83 -10.24 5.32 -16.86
CA SER A 83 -9.27 5.95 -17.75
C SER A 83 -8.24 6.69 -16.93
N HIS A 84 -7.01 6.76 -17.43
CA HIS A 84 -6.00 7.67 -16.93
C HIS A 84 -6.37 9.08 -17.43
N GLU A 85 -6.56 10.00 -16.50
CA GLU A 85 -7.16 11.32 -16.77
C GLU A 85 -6.19 12.49 -16.53
N VAL A 86 -5.05 12.22 -15.90
CA VAL A 86 -4.00 13.20 -15.61
C VAL A 86 -2.77 12.87 -16.43
N ASP A 87 -2.31 13.79 -17.27
CA ASP A 87 -1.03 13.62 -17.97
C ASP A 87 0.14 13.76 -16.99
N THR A 88 0.77 12.62 -16.69
CA THR A 88 1.93 12.51 -15.81
C THR A 88 3.22 12.26 -16.57
N THR A 89 3.29 12.63 -17.86
CA THR A 89 4.52 12.53 -18.66
C THR A 89 5.70 13.22 -17.96
N GLY A 90 6.75 12.44 -17.66
CA GLY A 90 7.94 12.93 -16.96
C GLY A 90 7.85 12.93 -15.43
N PHE A 91 6.73 12.48 -14.87
CA PHE A 91 6.53 12.26 -13.44
C PHE A 91 6.36 10.76 -13.14
N ILE A 92 6.53 10.39 -11.87
CA ILE A 92 6.33 9.03 -11.36
C ILE A 92 5.55 9.14 -10.05
N ALA A 93 4.48 8.35 -9.91
CA ALA A 93 3.72 8.27 -8.66
C ALA A 93 4.54 7.54 -7.58
N CYS A 94 4.95 8.25 -6.53
CA CYS A 94 5.80 7.72 -5.47
C CYS A 94 5.12 7.83 -4.11
N ASP A 95 5.16 6.75 -3.33
CA ASP A 95 4.89 6.76 -1.90
C ASP A 95 6.16 6.35 -1.15
N SER A 96 6.79 7.34 -0.52
CA SER A 96 8.06 7.17 0.16
C SER A 96 7.92 6.70 1.61
N HIS A 97 6.71 6.54 2.16
CA HIS A 97 6.53 6.28 3.58
C HIS A 97 5.38 5.31 3.85
N ILE A 98 5.69 4.02 3.81
CA ILE A 98 4.70 2.93 3.88
C ILE A 98 4.96 2.01 5.06
N HIS A 99 3.88 1.70 5.79
CA HIS A 99 3.86 0.73 6.88
C HIS A 99 2.99 -0.49 6.60
N THR A 100 3.42 -1.59 7.20
CA THR A 100 2.66 -2.83 7.36
C THR A 100 2.50 -3.17 8.85
N LEU A 101 1.44 -3.89 9.17
CA LEU A 101 1.20 -4.34 10.54
C LEU A 101 2.31 -5.28 11.05
N PRO A 102 2.77 -6.29 10.29
CA PRO A 102 3.85 -7.17 10.77
C PRO A 102 5.22 -6.49 10.86
N GLY A 103 5.48 -5.48 10.01
CA GLY A 103 6.70 -4.69 10.06
C GLY A 103 6.69 -3.72 11.24
N SER A 104 5.69 -2.85 11.30
CA SER A 104 5.67 -1.67 12.18
C SER A 104 4.85 -1.84 13.46
N GLY A 105 4.03 -2.89 13.57
CA GLY A 105 3.15 -3.11 14.72
C GLY A 105 1.88 -2.24 14.72
N HIS A 106 1.66 -1.44 13.68
CA HIS A 106 0.47 -0.61 13.52
C HIS A 106 -0.05 -0.59 12.07
N GLY A 107 -1.18 0.07 11.86
CA GLY A 107 -1.97 -0.10 10.64
C GLY A 107 -2.73 -1.42 10.66
N ASN A 108 -3.22 -1.85 9.50
CA ASN A 108 -4.01 -3.09 9.42
C ASN A 108 -3.69 -3.97 8.20
N ALA A 109 -2.72 -3.60 7.38
CA ALA A 109 -2.35 -4.36 6.18
C ALA A 109 -1.19 -5.31 6.47
N THR A 110 -1.27 -6.55 6.01
CA THR A 110 -0.09 -7.43 5.92
C THR A 110 0.82 -6.97 4.76
N PHE A 111 2.01 -7.56 4.64
CA PHE A 111 2.87 -7.31 3.48
C PHE A 111 2.17 -7.70 2.18
N GLU A 112 1.49 -8.85 2.14
CA GLU A 112 0.78 -9.36 0.97
C GLU A 112 -0.37 -8.44 0.56
N GLU A 113 -1.22 -8.04 1.52
CA GLU A 113 -2.30 -7.08 1.26
C GLU A 113 -1.73 -5.77 0.72
N ARG A 114 -0.60 -5.30 1.29
CA ARG A 114 0.00 -4.03 0.92
C ARG A 114 0.43 -4.01 -0.55
N MET A 115 0.98 -5.10 -1.08
CA MET A 115 1.40 -5.18 -2.49
C MET A 115 0.25 -4.93 -3.45
N ILE A 116 -0.92 -5.50 -3.12
CA ILE A 116 -2.13 -5.37 -3.92
C ILE A 116 -2.68 -3.94 -3.81
N THR A 117 -2.64 -3.34 -2.61
CA THR A 117 -3.11 -1.94 -2.43
C THR A 117 -2.22 -0.93 -3.12
N ILE A 118 -0.89 -1.08 -3.08
CA ILE A 118 0.06 -0.19 -3.78
C ILE A 118 -0.22 -0.26 -5.29
N ALA A 119 -0.28 -1.47 -5.84
CA ALA A 119 -0.60 -1.68 -7.23
C ALA A 119 -1.99 -1.10 -7.58
N GLY A 120 -2.98 -1.28 -6.71
CA GLY A 120 -4.36 -0.85 -6.92
C GLY A 120 -4.59 0.66 -6.78
N GLU A 121 -3.73 1.38 -6.06
CA GLU A 121 -3.73 2.86 -5.99
C GLU A 121 -2.83 3.49 -7.06
N GLY A 122 -2.27 2.71 -7.99
CA GLY A 122 -1.49 3.25 -9.10
C GLY A 122 -0.15 3.85 -8.70
N ILE A 123 0.37 3.53 -7.52
CA ILE A 123 1.72 3.92 -7.10
C ILE A 123 2.75 3.14 -7.94
N GLU A 124 3.72 3.84 -8.50
CA GLU A 124 4.74 3.29 -9.41
C GLU A 124 6.09 3.07 -8.72
N VAL A 125 6.38 3.85 -7.67
CA VAL A 125 7.53 3.65 -6.77
C VAL A 125 7.05 3.63 -5.32
N ALA A 126 7.33 2.53 -4.63
CA ALA A 126 6.95 2.34 -3.23
C ALA A 126 8.19 2.09 -2.38
N VAL A 127 8.37 2.86 -1.31
CA VAL A 127 9.48 2.67 -0.37
C VAL A 127 8.98 1.92 0.86
N ALA A 128 9.61 0.80 1.16
CA ALA A 128 9.28 -0.04 2.31
C ALA A 128 9.96 0.52 3.57
N THR A 129 9.24 1.30 4.37
CA THR A 129 9.78 2.06 5.51
C THR A 129 9.12 1.64 6.82
N ASP A 130 9.03 0.34 7.07
CA ASP A 130 8.58 -0.10 8.39
C ASP A 130 9.57 0.34 9.48
N HIS A 131 9.08 0.47 10.72
CA HIS A 131 9.89 1.06 11.77
C HIS A 131 11.14 0.25 12.12
N ASN A 132 12.28 0.92 12.10
CA ASN A 132 13.52 0.49 12.74
C ASN A 132 14.02 -0.89 12.27
N HIS A 133 13.69 -1.24 11.03
CA HIS A 133 14.29 -2.35 10.29
C HIS A 133 14.17 -2.14 8.78
N ILE A 134 15.10 -2.75 8.03
CA ILE A 134 15.04 -2.69 6.57
C ILE A 134 13.98 -3.66 6.07
N SER A 135 12.87 -3.14 5.57
CA SER A 135 11.83 -3.94 4.93
C SER A 135 12.17 -4.22 3.47
N ASP A 136 11.85 -5.43 3.01
CA ASP A 136 11.96 -5.83 1.61
C ASP A 136 10.62 -6.36 1.10
N TYR A 137 10.01 -5.64 0.18
CA TYR A 137 8.75 -6.04 -0.44
C TYR A 137 8.93 -7.03 -1.59
N THR A 138 10.14 -7.21 -2.12
CA THR A 138 10.44 -8.08 -3.27
C THR A 138 9.83 -9.49 -3.18
N PRO A 139 10.01 -10.26 -2.08
CA PRO A 139 9.43 -11.59 -1.97
C PRO A 139 7.89 -11.56 -2.01
N TYR A 140 7.28 -10.55 -1.41
CA TYR A 140 5.83 -10.37 -1.37
C TYR A 140 5.27 -9.91 -2.73
N GLN A 141 5.98 -9.04 -3.45
CA GLN A 141 5.61 -8.65 -4.82
C GLN A 141 5.61 -9.86 -5.74
N LYS A 142 6.62 -10.74 -5.63
CA LYS A 142 6.71 -11.97 -6.41
C LYS A 142 5.56 -12.93 -6.09
N ALA A 143 5.24 -13.12 -4.81
CA ALA A 143 4.15 -13.99 -4.39
C ALA A 143 2.77 -13.46 -4.84
N ALA A 144 2.56 -12.14 -4.78
CA ALA A 144 1.31 -11.50 -5.19
C ALA A 144 1.21 -11.24 -6.70
N GLY A 145 2.27 -11.44 -7.48
CA GLY A 145 2.29 -11.17 -8.92
C GLY A 145 2.26 -9.68 -9.28
N THR A 146 2.76 -8.80 -8.42
CA THR A 146 2.67 -7.33 -8.59
C THR A 146 3.96 -6.67 -9.08
N GLN A 147 5.00 -7.45 -9.37
CA GLN A 147 6.32 -6.95 -9.77
C GLN A 147 6.30 -6.07 -11.03
N THR A 148 5.30 -6.21 -11.90
CA THR A 148 5.15 -5.40 -13.13
C THR A 148 4.36 -4.12 -12.92
N HIS A 149 3.80 -3.90 -11.72
CA HIS A 149 2.94 -2.75 -11.44
C HIS A 149 3.65 -1.61 -10.73
N PHE A 150 4.70 -1.90 -9.97
CA PHE A 150 5.48 -0.89 -9.26
C PHE A 150 6.89 -1.37 -8.93
N HIS A 151 7.81 -0.42 -8.82
CA HIS A 151 9.15 -0.65 -8.31
C HIS A 151 9.18 -0.48 -6.79
N SER A 152 9.72 -1.47 -6.07
CA SER A 152 9.91 -1.36 -4.63
C SER A 152 11.34 -0.96 -4.30
N ILE A 153 11.49 -0.06 -3.33
CA ILE A 153 12.78 0.32 -2.74
C ILE A 153 12.77 -0.08 -1.27
N SER A 154 13.78 -0.84 -0.84
CA SER A 154 14.00 -1.12 0.57
C SER A 154 14.46 0.13 1.31
N GLY A 155 13.82 0.44 2.42
CA GLY A 155 14.14 1.56 3.29
C GLY A 155 13.89 1.20 4.76
N ASP A 156 13.88 2.23 5.59
CA ASP A 156 13.58 2.15 7.02
C ASP A 156 12.93 3.47 7.43
N GLU A 157 11.92 3.43 8.30
CA GLU A 157 11.59 4.60 9.12
C GLU A 157 12.35 4.49 10.44
N ILE A 158 13.47 5.22 10.51
CA ILE A 158 14.28 5.33 11.71
C ILE A 158 13.52 6.19 12.72
N THR A 159 13.03 5.54 13.76
CA THR A 159 12.18 6.13 14.80
C THR A 159 13.01 6.39 16.05
N THR A 160 13.13 7.67 16.43
CA THR A 160 13.75 8.16 17.67
C THR A 160 12.70 8.80 18.58
N HIS A 161 13.06 9.20 19.81
CA HIS A 161 12.11 9.89 20.69
C HIS A 161 11.79 11.31 20.23
N ASN A 162 12.72 11.94 19.51
CA ASN A 162 12.61 13.35 19.13
C ASN A 162 12.13 13.55 17.69
N GLY A 163 12.06 12.49 16.87
CA GLY A 163 11.58 12.56 15.50
C GLY A 163 11.83 11.28 14.71
N HIS A 164 11.20 11.17 13.54
CA HIS A 164 11.34 9.99 12.69
C HIS A 164 11.88 10.39 11.32
N PHE A 165 12.66 9.49 10.73
CA PHE A 165 13.28 9.71 9.43
C PHE A 165 13.06 8.54 8.52
N THR A 166 12.56 8.80 7.33
CA THR A 166 12.60 7.83 6.24
C THR A 166 13.96 7.91 5.57
N ALA A 167 14.64 6.76 5.43
CA ALA A 167 15.91 6.69 4.71
C ALA A 167 15.95 5.50 3.74
N PHE A 168 16.44 5.74 2.53
CA PHE A 168 16.51 4.75 1.45
C PHE A 168 17.50 5.19 0.34
N PRO A 169 17.96 4.26 -0.53
CA PRO A 169 17.78 2.82 -0.43
C PRO A 169 18.65 2.21 0.68
N PHE A 170 18.24 1.05 1.18
CA PHE A 170 19.07 0.16 1.98
C PHE A 170 19.13 -1.22 1.36
N ASP A 171 20.25 -1.91 1.59
CA ASP A 171 20.38 -3.34 1.27
C ASP A 171 19.75 -4.16 2.40
N PRO A 172 18.67 -4.93 2.14
CA PRO A 172 17.95 -5.68 3.17
C PRO A 172 18.79 -6.78 3.83
N ALA A 173 19.94 -7.17 3.26
CA ALA A 173 20.86 -8.12 3.86
C ALA A 173 21.83 -7.47 4.87
N LYS A 174 21.90 -6.14 4.93
CA LYS A 174 22.83 -5.40 5.80
C LYS A 174 22.20 -5.04 7.15
N SER A 175 23.03 -4.46 8.02
CA SER A 175 22.58 -3.97 9.33
C SER A 175 21.80 -2.66 9.19
N VAL A 176 20.83 -2.47 10.07
CA VAL A 176 20.05 -1.24 10.20
C VAL A 176 20.90 -0.10 10.78
N PRO A 177 20.57 1.16 10.48
CA PRO A 177 21.10 2.31 11.21
C PRO A 177 20.82 2.16 12.72
N GLY A 178 21.70 2.63 13.60
CA GLY A 178 21.52 2.49 15.07
C GLY A 178 22.08 1.20 15.69
N GLY A 179 22.75 0.36 14.89
CA GLY A 179 23.83 -0.51 15.39
C GLY A 179 23.48 -1.94 15.82
N VAL A 180 22.24 -2.41 15.67
CA VAL A 180 21.88 -3.82 15.95
C VAL A 180 21.70 -4.60 14.64
N LYS A 181 21.99 -5.90 14.62
CA LYS A 181 21.68 -6.76 13.46
C LYS A 181 20.22 -7.20 13.55
N GLY A 182 19.41 -6.91 12.52
CA GLY A 182 18.00 -7.28 12.46
C GLY A 182 17.08 -6.08 12.71
N ARG A 183 16.29 -6.12 13.79
CA ARG A 183 15.32 -5.08 14.14
C ARG A 183 15.76 -4.35 15.40
N ASN A 184 15.80 -3.02 15.35
CA ASN A 184 16.05 -2.19 16.53
C ASN A 184 14.79 -2.11 17.42
N PRO A 185 14.93 -1.65 18.68
CA PRO A 185 13.77 -1.24 19.47
C PRO A 185 12.91 -0.21 18.72
N LEU A 186 11.61 -0.12 19.03
CA LEU A 186 10.72 0.81 18.35
C LEU A 186 11.18 2.28 18.45
N PHE A 187 11.83 2.65 19.55
CA PHE A 187 12.49 3.94 19.69
C PHE A 187 13.99 3.73 19.91
N LEU A 188 14.79 4.28 19.02
CA LEU A 188 16.22 4.42 19.26
C LEU A 188 16.46 5.38 20.42
N LYS A 189 17.50 5.09 21.20
CA LYS A 189 17.95 5.93 22.32
C LYS A 189 18.83 7.10 21.86
N ASP A 190 19.44 6.94 20.70
CA ASP A 190 20.25 7.99 20.11
C ASP A 190 19.34 9.01 19.46
N ASP A 191 19.25 10.18 20.08
CA ASP A 191 18.49 11.31 19.58
C ASP A 191 19.41 12.38 18.95
N ASN A 192 20.71 12.09 18.75
CA ASN A 192 21.61 12.97 18.02
C ASN A 192 21.40 12.80 16.51
N TRP A 193 20.60 13.68 15.92
CA TRP A 193 20.25 13.61 14.51
C TRP A 193 21.46 13.71 13.57
N ASP A 194 22.52 14.45 13.91
CA ASP A 194 23.70 14.56 13.06
C ASP A 194 24.44 13.21 12.95
N GLU A 195 24.63 12.54 14.08
CA GLU A 195 25.23 11.20 14.13
C GLU A 195 24.36 10.16 13.43
N LEU A 196 23.04 10.24 13.65
CA LEU A 196 22.08 9.31 13.07
C LEU A 196 22.01 9.47 11.54
N ILE A 197 21.93 10.69 11.02
CA ILE A 197 21.97 10.98 9.58
C ILE A 197 23.30 10.50 8.98
N ALA A 198 24.42 10.74 9.66
CA ALA A 198 25.72 10.23 9.20
C ALA A 198 25.77 8.70 9.15
N ASP A 199 25.17 8.00 10.13
CA ASP A 199 25.06 6.54 10.10
C ASP A 199 24.15 6.06 8.95
N MET A 200 22.98 6.68 8.75
CA MET A 200 22.11 6.38 7.59
C MET A 200 22.88 6.49 6.26
N ARG A 201 23.63 7.58 6.06
CA ARG A 201 24.49 7.77 4.86
C ARG A 201 25.54 6.69 4.75
N LYS A 202 26.23 6.36 5.85
CA LYS A 202 27.24 5.28 5.90
C LYS A 202 26.65 3.91 5.56
N LYS A 203 25.37 3.67 5.89
CA LYS A 203 24.64 2.43 5.56
C LYS A 203 24.10 2.40 4.12
N GLY A 204 24.16 3.52 3.41
CA GLY A 204 23.87 3.61 1.98
C GLY A 204 22.66 4.46 1.60
N ALA A 205 21.98 5.10 2.56
CA ALA A 205 20.85 5.95 2.22
C ALA A 205 21.29 7.10 1.32
N GLU A 206 20.61 7.28 0.19
CA GLU A 206 20.82 8.38 -0.74
C GLU A 206 19.77 9.48 -0.53
N VAL A 207 18.58 9.09 -0.06
CA VAL A 207 17.49 10.00 0.34
C VAL A 207 17.24 9.82 1.84
N ILE A 208 17.11 10.95 2.54
CA ILE A 208 16.70 11.01 3.96
C ILE A 208 15.65 12.11 4.07
N ILE A 209 14.50 11.78 4.65
CA ILE A 209 13.35 12.67 4.80
C ILE A 209 13.03 12.76 6.29
N LEU A 210 12.96 13.98 6.83
CA LEU A 210 12.39 14.20 8.16
C LEU A 210 10.87 14.03 8.04
N ASN A 211 10.36 12.97 8.65
CA ASN A 211 8.94 12.64 8.57
C ASN A 211 8.15 13.51 9.54
N HIS A 212 6.94 13.90 9.11
CA HIS A 212 5.88 14.47 9.95
C HIS A 212 6.40 15.23 11.20
N PRO A 213 7.21 16.31 11.02
CA PRO A 213 7.95 16.98 12.11
C PRO A 213 7.07 17.60 13.19
N TYR A 214 5.76 17.56 12.99
CA TYR A 214 4.74 17.75 14.00
C TYR A 214 4.00 16.43 14.22
N TRP A 215 4.23 15.80 15.37
CA TRP A 215 3.40 14.69 15.84
C TRP A 215 2.41 15.23 16.87
N PRO A 216 1.10 15.26 16.59
CA PRO A 216 0.13 15.70 17.58
C PRO A 216 0.15 14.75 18.79
N SER A 217 0.45 15.32 19.96
CA SER A 217 0.33 14.68 21.27
C SER A 217 -1.10 14.30 21.61
#